data_AF-A0A8C4R2X3-F1
#
_entry.id   AF-A0A8C4R2X3-F1
#
_cell.length_a   1.000
_cell.length_b   1.000
_cell.length_c   1.000
_cell.angle_alpha   90.00
_cell.angle_beta   90.00
_cell.angle_gamma   90.00
#
_symmetry.space_group_name_H-M   'P 1'
#
loop_
_entity.id
_entity.type
_entity.pdbx_description
1 polymer ?
#
loop_
_entity_poly.entity_id
_entity_poly.type
_entity_poly.pdbx_seq_one_letter_code
_entity_poly.pdbx_strand_id
1 'polypeptide(L)'
;MVEKKRESERLNEAGQRRVLDQATRRRRLNRSLDALERDNDQEDPKASLPDKMMRLPQFTDELSPPTPKKKKKTRREYFKKRFRKTFETLLEEENLSVSVEPNYLTACVPPSSLPPRHLCSVCGFLSPYTCVTCGMHYCCIHCLQTHHDTRCLKWTA
;
A
#
# COMPACT_ATOMS: atom_id res chain seq x y z
N MET A 1 52.61 0.06 -7.41
CA MET A 1 51.90 -1.24 -7.37
C MET A 1 50.93 -1.17 -6.20
N VAL A 2 49.62 -1.18 -6.45
CA VAL A 2 48.62 -1.11 -5.36
C VAL A 2 48.48 -2.52 -4.79
N GLU A 3 48.98 -2.72 -3.57
CA GLU A 3 48.83 -3.97 -2.83
C GLU A 3 47.33 -4.23 -2.59
N LYS A 4 46.78 -5.21 -3.30
CA LYS A 4 45.44 -5.74 -2.99
C LYS A 4 45.55 -6.51 -1.68
N LYS A 5 45.15 -5.86 -0.59
CA LYS A 5 44.95 -6.49 0.71
C LYS A 5 44.00 -7.68 0.52
N ARG A 6 44.44 -8.90 0.83
CA ARG A 6 43.59 -10.10 0.86
C ARG A 6 42.62 -9.95 2.03
N GLU A 7 41.48 -9.34 1.76
CA GLU A 7 40.40 -9.24 2.74
C GLU A 7 39.56 -10.52 2.70
N SER A 8 39.14 -10.98 3.88
CA SER A 8 38.23 -12.12 4.01
C SER A 8 36.94 -11.82 3.26
N GLU A 9 36.44 -12.78 2.49
CA GLU A 9 35.16 -12.69 1.76
C GLU A 9 34.00 -12.33 2.71
N ARG A 10 34.07 -12.77 3.98
CA ARG A 10 33.13 -12.41 5.04
C ARG A 10 33.17 -10.94 5.42
N LEU A 11 34.35 -10.31 5.41
CA LEU A 11 34.50 -8.87 5.67
C LEU A 11 34.00 -8.03 4.49
N ASN A 12 34.22 -8.51 3.26
CA ASN A 12 33.69 -7.87 2.06
C ASN A 12 32.15 -7.93 2.03
N GLU A 13 31.55 -9.09 2.34
CA GLU A 13 30.09 -9.24 2.44
C GLU A 13 29.49 -8.37 3.56
N ALA A 14 30.17 -8.27 4.71
CA ALA A 14 29.76 -7.37 5.79
C ALA A 14 29.80 -5.89 5.37
N GLY A 15 30.80 -5.49 4.57
CA GLY A 15 30.91 -4.14 4.01
C GLY A 15 29.83 -3.78 2.99
N GLN A 16 29.25 -4.77 2.30
CA GLN A 16 28.14 -4.55 1.36
C GLN A 16 26.80 -4.26 2.06
N ARG A 17 26.64 -4.66 3.32
CA ARG A 17 25.40 -4.46 4.08
C ARG A 17 25.33 -3.05 4.65
N ARG A 18 25.04 -2.08 3.77
CA ARG A 18 24.88 -0.67 4.13
C ARG A 18 23.76 -0.50 5.17
N VAL A 19 24.14 -0.04 6.36
CA VAL A 19 23.19 0.37 7.41
C VAL A 19 22.48 1.62 6.93
N LEU A 20 21.16 1.57 6.78
CA LEU A 20 20.35 2.76 6.49
C LEU A 20 19.96 3.43 7.79
N ASP A 21 20.13 4.75 7.85
CA ASP A 21 19.66 5.60 8.93
C ASP A 21 18.13 5.63 8.99
N GLN A 22 17.60 6.03 10.15
CA GLN A 22 16.16 6.02 10.40
C GLN A 22 15.40 6.96 9.45
N ALA A 23 15.98 8.10 9.07
CA ALA A 23 15.33 9.04 8.16
C ALA A 23 15.24 8.46 6.74
N THR A 24 16.30 7.81 6.26
CA THR A 24 16.26 7.11 4.95
C THR A 24 15.27 5.95 4.95
N ARG A 25 15.16 5.18 6.05
CA ARG A 25 14.13 4.13 6.18
C ARG A 25 12.72 4.71 6.08
N ARG A 26 12.43 5.82 6.77
CA ARG A 26 11.12 6.50 6.71
C ARG A 26 10.81 7.03 5.31
N ARG A 27 11.78 7.65 4.64
CA ARG A 27 11.61 8.15 3.26
C ARG A 27 11.24 7.04 2.28
N ARG A 28 11.87 5.87 2.43
CA ARG A 28 11.57 4.69 1.62
C ARG A 28 10.17 4.13 1.89
N LEU A 29 9.79 4.04 3.16
CA LEU A 29 8.44 3.63 3.56
C LEU A 29 7.40 4.54 2.90
N ASN A 30 7.55 5.85 3.02
CA ASN A 30 6.63 6.81 2.41
C ASN A 30 6.56 6.66 0.89
N ARG A 31 7.71 6.51 0.21
CA ARG A 31 7.71 6.29 -1.24
C ARG A 31 6.91 5.04 -1.65
N SER A 32 7.03 3.96 -0.88
CA SER A 32 6.28 2.73 -1.12
C SER A 32 4.78 2.95 -0.91
N LEU A 33 4.38 3.68 0.13
CA LEU A 33 2.97 4.08 0.33
C LEU A 33 2.47 4.92 -0.84
N ASP A 34 3.21 5.93 -1.27
CA ASP A 34 2.84 6.77 -2.42
C ASP A 34 2.72 5.93 -3.72
N ALA A 35 3.53 4.89 -3.89
CA ALA A 35 3.46 4.00 -5.05
C ALA A 35 2.17 3.16 -5.04
N LEU A 36 1.82 2.60 -3.87
CA LEU A 36 0.57 1.88 -3.67
C LEU A 36 -0.65 2.78 -3.87
N GLU A 37 -0.56 4.06 -3.49
CA GLU A 37 -1.61 5.04 -3.72
C GLU A 37 -1.80 5.31 -5.23
N ARG A 38 -0.71 5.49 -5.99
CA ARG A 38 -0.78 5.70 -7.45
C ARG A 38 -1.35 4.51 -8.23
N ASP A 39 -1.14 3.29 -7.75
CA ASP A 39 -1.65 2.08 -8.41
C ASP A 39 -3.18 1.95 -8.31
N ASN A 40 -3.84 2.66 -7.38
CA ASN A 40 -5.30 2.68 -7.30
C ASN A 40 -5.96 3.49 -8.42
N ASP A 41 -5.27 4.46 -9.01
CA ASP A 41 -5.83 5.42 -9.98
C ASP A 41 -5.57 5.03 -11.45
N GLN A 42 -5.33 3.74 -11.72
CA GLN A 42 -5.18 3.26 -13.09
C GLN A 42 -6.51 3.44 -13.85
N GLU A 43 -6.46 4.08 -15.03
CA GLU A 43 -7.60 4.08 -15.93
C GLU A 43 -8.02 2.64 -16.19
N ASP A 44 -9.29 2.30 -15.91
CA ASP A 44 -9.83 0.97 -16.18
C ASP A 44 -9.41 0.58 -17.61
N PRO A 45 -8.54 -0.45 -17.79
CA PRO A 45 -8.05 -0.85 -19.10
C PRO A 45 -9.19 -1.22 -20.05
N LYS A 46 -10.38 -1.47 -19.49
CA LYS A 46 -11.63 -1.80 -20.18
C LYS A 46 -12.47 -0.58 -20.54
N ALA A 47 -12.08 0.64 -20.14
CA ALA A 47 -12.79 1.87 -20.44
C ALA A 47 -12.71 2.26 -21.92
N SER A 48 -11.63 1.87 -22.62
CA SER A 48 -11.42 2.12 -24.06
C SER A 48 -11.98 1.01 -24.95
N LEU A 49 -12.34 -0.15 -24.38
CA LEU A 49 -12.86 -1.27 -25.14
C LEU A 49 -14.35 -1.08 -25.48
N PRO A 50 -14.74 -1.31 -26.74
CA PRO A 50 -16.15 -1.21 -27.14
C PRO A 50 -17.00 -2.20 -26.34
N ASP A 51 -18.16 -1.73 -25.84
CA ASP A 51 -19.11 -2.45 -24.97
C ASP A 51 -19.46 -3.88 -25.46
N LYS A 52 -19.30 -4.16 -26.75
CA LYS A 52 -19.58 -5.46 -27.39
C LYS A 52 -18.58 -6.58 -26.99
N MET A 53 -17.43 -6.26 -26.42
CA MET A 53 -16.45 -7.23 -25.91
C MET A 53 -16.59 -7.53 -24.41
N MET A 54 -17.42 -6.76 -23.68
CA MET A 54 -17.65 -6.96 -22.24
C MET A 54 -18.74 -8.02 -22.01
N ARG A 55 -18.38 -9.31 -22.08
CA ARG A 55 -19.24 -10.40 -21.59
C ARG A 55 -19.23 -10.44 -20.05
N LEU A 56 -19.68 -9.37 -19.40
CA LEU A 56 -19.90 -9.38 -17.95
C LEU A 56 -21.30 -9.95 -17.66
N PRO A 57 -21.43 -10.89 -16.71
CA PRO A 57 -22.73 -11.31 -16.20
C PRO A 57 -23.49 -10.10 -15.68
N GLN A 58 -24.64 -9.83 -16.27
CA GLN A 58 -25.53 -8.75 -15.85
C GLN A 58 -26.31 -9.24 -14.62
N PHE A 59 -25.80 -8.98 -13.42
CA PHE A 59 -26.57 -9.19 -12.19
C PHE A 59 -27.78 -8.25 -12.21
N THR A 60 -28.94 -8.81 -12.51
CA THR A 60 -30.22 -8.14 -12.33
C THR A 60 -30.58 -8.22 -10.86
N ASP A 61 -30.60 -7.08 -10.19
CA ASP A 61 -31.16 -6.92 -8.85
C ASP A 61 -32.68 -7.09 -8.94
N GLU A 62 -33.18 -8.28 -8.57
CA GLU A 62 -34.59 -8.69 -8.71
C GLU A 62 -35.53 -8.06 -7.66
N LEU A 63 -35.09 -7.03 -6.93
CA LEU A 63 -35.86 -6.41 -5.83
C LEU A 63 -36.46 -5.02 -6.15
N SER A 64 -36.43 -4.53 -7.40
CA SER A 64 -37.00 -3.21 -7.75
C SER A 64 -38.28 -3.28 -8.61
N PRO A 65 -39.38 -2.59 -8.26
CA PRO A 65 -40.62 -2.61 -9.02
C PRO A 65 -40.49 -1.95 -10.41
N PRO A 66 -41.33 -2.32 -11.39
CA PRO A 66 -41.16 -1.96 -12.79
C PRO A 66 -41.58 -0.51 -13.07
N THR A 67 -40.65 0.43 -12.97
CA THR A 67 -40.87 1.81 -13.46
C THR A 67 -40.50 1.96 -14.94
N PRO A 68 -41.24 2.77 -15.73
CA PRO A 68 -41.08 2.87 -17.18
C PRO A 68 -39.71 3.39 -17.61
N LYS A 69 -39.20 2.79 -18.68
CA LYS A 69 -37.88 2.96 -19.29
C LYS A 69 -37.61 4.41 -19.71
N LYS A 70 -37.05 5.24 -18.84
CA LYS A 70 -36.30 6.44 -19.24
C LYS A 70 -35.01 6.59 -18.41
N LYS A 71 -33.89 6.68 -19.13
CA LYS A 71 -32.53 7.04 -18.67
C LYS A 71 -31.80 6.03 -17.75
N LYS A 72 -31.39 4.89 -18.32
CA LYS A 72 -30.37 3.99 -17.72
C LYS A 72 -28.93 4.22 -18.23
N LYS A 73 -28.70 5.23 -19.08
CA LYS A 73 -27.35 5.61 -19.56
C LYS A 73 -26.55 6.39 -18.51
N THR A 74 -27.19 7.26 -17.74
CA THR A 74 -26.54 8.12 -16.74
C THR A 74 -26.05 7.36 -15.50
N ARG A 75 -26.73 6.29 -15.08
CA ARG A 75 -26.35 5.50 -13.89
C ARG A 75 -25.04 4.74 -14.07
N ARG A 76 -24.74 4.25 -15.28
CA ARG A 76 -23.50 3.53 -15.60
C ARG A 76 -22.31 4.49 -15.68
N GLU A 77 -22.55 5.71 -16.13
CA GLU A 77 -21.54 6.78 -16.16
C GLU A 77 -21.23 7.32 -14.76
N TYR A 78 -22.23 7.37 -13.88
CA TYR A 78 -22.05 7.72 -12.46
C TYR A 78 -21.26 6.64 -11.70
N PHE A 79 -21.49 5.35 -11.99
CA PHE A 79 -20.66 4.27 -11.45
C PHE A 79 -19.22 4.31 -11.99
N LYS A 80 -19.04 4.61 -13.29
CA LYS A 80 -17.71 4.83 -13.88
C LYS A 80 -17.00 6.07 -13.32
N LYS A 81 -17.72 7.12 -12.91
CA LYS A 81 -17.14 8.31 -12.26
C LYS A 81 -16.89 8.14 -10.76
N ARG A 82 -17.66 7.31 -10.05
CA ARG A 82 -17.43 6.99 -8.63
C ARG A 82 -16.07 6.32 -8.37
N PHE A 83 -15.51 5.64 -9.38
CA PHE A 83 -14.18 5.01 -9.31
C PHE A 83 -13.07 5.80 -10.04
N ARG A 84 -13.31 7.05 -10.43
CA ARG A 84 -12.33 7.90 -11.15
C ARG A 84 -11.82 9.08 -10.33
N LYS A 85 -12.18 9.13 -9.06
CA LYS A 85 -11.73 10.15 -8.11
C LYS A 85 -10.76 9.47 -7.15
N THR A 86 -9.56 10.03 -7.04
CA THR A 86 -8.59 9.59 -6.05
C THR A 86 -9.19 9.81 -4.67
N PHE A 87 -8.78 9.01 -3.68
CA PHE A 87 -9.26 9.19 -2.30
C PHE A 87 -9.04 10.63 -1.81
N GLU A 88 -7.92 11.26 -2.21
CA GLU A 88 -7.60 12.65 -1.93
C GLU A 88 -8.63 13.63 -2.49
N THR A 89 -9.08 13.45 -3.75
CA THR A 89 -10.13 14.30 -4.32
C THR A 89 -11.49 14.12 -3.64
N LEU A 90 -11.81 12.91 -3.17
CA LEU A 90 -13.04 12.67 -2.38
C LEU A 90 -12.97 13.37 -1.02
N LEU A 91 -11.80 13.39 -0.39
CA LEU A 91 -11.55 14.10 0.85
C LEU A 91 -11.70 15.62 0.70
N GLU A 92 -11.14 16.20 -0.37
CA GLU A 92 -11.29 17.63 -0.66
C GLU A 92 -12.75 18.02 -0.87
N GLU A 93 -13.52 17.19 -1.59
CA GLU A 93 -14.95 17.41 -1.83
C GLU A 93 -15.77 17.34 -0.54
N GLU A 94 -15.51 16.36 0.34
CA GLU A 94 -16.16 16.28 1.65
C GLU A 94 -15.77 17.47 2.54
N ASN A 95 -14.51 17.92 2.50
CA ASN A 95 -14.06 19.06 3.29
C ASN A 95 -14.67 20.40 2.83
N LEU A 96 -14.97 20.52 1.53
CA LEU A 96 -15.73 21.64 0.96
C LEU A 96 -17.22 21.56 1.28
N SER A 97 -17.74 20.35 1.51
CA SER A 97 -19.12 20.16 1.92
C SER A 97 -19.28 20.52 3.41
N VAL A 98 -20.07 21.55 3.70
CA VAL A 98 -20.41 21.95 5.08
C VAL A 98 -21.45 20.97 5.64
N SER A 99 -21.14 19.67 5.70
CA SER A 99 -21.98 18.71 6.39
C SER A 99 -21.66 18.76 7.89
N VAL A 100 -22.70 18.69 8.72
CA VAL A 100 -22.59 18.69 10.20
C VAL A 100 -22.32 17.27 10.74
N GLU A 101 -22.39 16.27 9.87
CA GLU A 101 -22.14 14.87 10.20
C GLU A 101 -20.64 14.58 10.36
N PRO A 102 -20.26 13.57 11.16
CA PRO A 102 -18.86 13.17 11.27
C PRO A 102 -18.31 12.70 9.92
N ASN A 103 -17.37 13.47 9.37
CA ASN A 103 -16.64 13.18 8.14
C ASN A 103 -15.35 12.37 8.40
N TYR A 104 -14.66 11.95 7.34
CA TYR A 104 -13.42 11.17 7.46
C TYR A 104 -12.36 11.85 8.35
N LEU A 105 -12.25 13.18 8.30
CA LEU A 105 -11.26 13.96 9.06
C LEU A 105 -11.62 14.10 10.55
N THR A 106 -12.90 14.14 10.88
CA THR A 106 -13.41 14.27 12.26
C THR A 106 -13.56 12.92 12.94
N ALA A 107 -13.71 11.83 12.18
CA ALA A 107 -13.74 10.46 12.69
C ALA A 107 -12.34 9.91 13.06
N CYS A 108 -11.28 10.73 13.00
CA CYS A 108 -9.93 10.30 13.36
C CYS A 108 -9.80 9.94 14.84
N VAL A 109 -9.31 8.73 15.11
CA VAL A 109 -9.03 8.23 16.46
C VAL A 109 -7.73 8.87 16.99
N PRO A 110 -7.66 9.26 18.28
CA PRO A 110 -6.43 9.74 18.88
C PRO A 110 -5.31 8.68 18.84
N PRO A 111 -4.03 9.09 18.97
CA PRO A 111 -2.92 8.14 19.00
C PRO A 111 -3.10 7.12 20.13
N SER A 112 -2.61 5.90 19.92
CA SER A 112 -2.75 4.81 20.88
C SER A 112 -2.14 5.17 22.23
N SER A 113 -2.88 4.92 23.31
CA SER A 113 -2.38 5.06 24.70
C SER A 113 -1.43 3.92 25.11
N LEU A 114 -1.38 2.84 24.32
CA LEU A 114 -0.59 1.65 24.58
C LEU A 114 0.74 1.68 23.81
N PRO A 115 1.82 1.10 24.36
CA PRO A 115 3.10 1.03 23.67
C PRO A 115 3.01 0.13 22.41
N PRO A 116 3.74 0.48 21.34
CA PRO A 116 3.74 -0.30 20.11
C PRO A 116 4.32 -1.70 20.35
N ARG A 117 3.68 -2.72 19.78
CA ARG A 117 4.19 -4.10 19.82
C ARG A 117 5.05 -4.38 18.59
N HIS A 118 6.25 -4.89 18.81
CA HIS A 118 7.16 -5.28 17.75
C HIS A 118 6.93 -6.73 17.35
N LEU A 119 6.37 -6.93 16.16
CA LEU A 119 6.06 -8.25 15.61
C LEU A 119 7.05 -8.59 14.50
N CYS A 120 7.41 -9.87 14.41
CA CYS A 120 8.27 -10.36 13.35
C CYS A 120 7.56 -10.32 12.01
N SER A 121 8.24 -9.78 10.98
CA SER A 121 7.68 -9.68 9.63
C SER A 121 7.52 -11.01 8.87
N VAL A 122 8.05 -12.11 9.43
CA VAL A 122 8.02 -13.44 8.81
C VAL A 122 7.02 -14.33 9.55
N CYS A 123 7.17 -14.43 10.87
CA CYS A 123 6.45 -15.39 11.72
C CYS A 123 5.26 -14.76 12.48
N GLY A 124 5.18 -13.42 12.59
CA GLY A 124 4.14 -12.72 13.35
C GLY A 124 4.29 -12.75 14.88
N PHE A 125 5.24 -13.52 15.43
CA PHE A 125 5.53 -13.55 16.87
C PHE A 125 6.24 -12.27 17.34
N LEU A 126 6.21 -12.04 18.66
CA LEU A 126 6.96 -10.94 19.29
C LEU A 126 8.44 -11.02 18.92
N SER A 127 9.01 -9.87 18.56
CA SER A 127 10.34 -9.78 18.00
C SER A 127 11.21 -8.80 18.78
N PRO A 128 12.26 -9.28 19.47
CA PRO A 128 13.21 -8.41 20.14
C PRO A 128 14.30 -7.87 19.20
N TYR A 129 14.49 -8.45 18.01
CA TYR A 129 15.59 -8.09 17.12
C TYR A 129 15.14 -7.29 15.90
N THR A 130 16.05 -6.46 15.39
CA THR A 130 15.85 -5.61 14.20
C THR A 130 16.93 -5.84 13.17
N CYS A 131 16.55 -5.91 11.89
CA CYS A 131 17.49 -6.01 10.78
C CYS A 131 18.27 -4.69 10.62
N VAL A 132 19.59 -4.79 10.42
CA VAL A 132 20.48 -3.62 10.34
C VAL A 132 20.31 -2.83 9.03
N THR A 133 19.96 -3.51 7.94
CA THR A 133 19.82 -2.89 6.61
C THR A 133 18.48 -2.17 6.45
N CYS A 134 17.36 -2.82 6.78
CA CYS A 134 16.01 -2.29 6.55
C CYS A 134 15.25 -1.89 7.82
N GLY A 135 15.67 -2.35 9.00
CA GLY A 135 14.99 -2.07 10.27
C GLY A 135 13.79 -2.96 10.60
N MET A 136 13.49 -3.97 9.77
CA MET A 136 12.39 -4.90 10.04
C MET A 136 12.67 -5.81 11.23
N HIS A 137 11.62 -6.14 11.97
CA HIS A 137 11.68 -6.94 13.17
C HIS A 137 11.70 -8.45 12.84
N TYR A 138 12.55 -9.24 13.52
CA TYR A 138 12.57 -10.70 13.39
C TYR A 138 12.67 -11.47 14.73
N CYS A 139 11.97 -12.60 14.81
CA CYS A 139 11.89 -13.43 16.03
C CYS A 139 13.14 -14.30 16.25
N CYS A 140 13.75 -14.83 15.18
CA CYS A 140 14.88 -15.77 15.26
C CYS A 140 15.81 -15.66 14.02
N ILE A 141 16.97 -16.33 14.08
CA ILE A 141 17.96 -16.34 12.98
C ILE A 141 17.36 -16.94 11.70
N HIS A 142 16.51 -17.95 11.81
CA HIS A 142 15.82 -18.53 10.66
C HIS A 142 14.95 -17.48 9.96
N CYS A 143 14.18 -16.70 10.73
CA CYS A 143 13.39 -15.60 10.18
C CYS A 143 14.27 -14.47 9.62
N LEU A 144 15.47 -14.24 10.16
CA LEU A 144 16.42 -13.28 9.60
C LEU A 144 16.89 -13.73 8.21
N GLN A 145 17.19 -15.02 8.03
CA GLN A 145 17.59 -15.56 6.73
C GLN A 145 16.44 -15.46 5.72
N THR A 146 15.24 -15.94 6.07
CA THR A 146 14.05 -15.79 5.22
C THR A 146 13.78 -14.32 4.92
N HIS A 147 13.99 -13.43 5.89
CA HIS A 147 13.86 -11.99 5.70
C HIS A 147 14.88 -11.48 4.67
N HIS A 148 16.16 -11.83 4.76
CA HIS A 148 17.16 -11.45 3.76
C HIS A 148 16.80 -11.94 2.36
N ASP A 149 16.32 -13.17 2.23
CA ASP A 149 16.03 -13.79 0.94
C ASP A 149 14.80 -13.18 0.26
N THR A 150 13.74 -12.91 1.02
CA THR A 150 12.41 -12.59 0.45
C THR A 150 11.95 -11.16 0.70
N ARG A 151 12.45 -10.49 1.75
CA ARG A 151 11.84 -9.26 2.29
C ARG A 151 12.79 -8.07 2.43
N CYS A 152 14.08 -8.30 2.64
CA CYS A 152 15.06 -7.25 2.89
C CYS A 152 15.23 -6.36 1.65
N LEU A 153 14.84 -5.09 1.77
CA LEU A 153 14.95 -4.05 0.73
C LEU A 153 14.19 -4.29 -0.58
N LYS A 154 13.51 -5.43 -0.75
CA LYS A 154 12.69 -5.74 -1.94
C LYS A 154 11.33 -5.06 -1.92
N TRP A 155 10.68 -5.00 -0.76
CA TRP A 155 9.33 -4.44 -0.60
C TRP A 155 9.31 -3.03 0.00
N THR A 156 10.49 -2.49 0.33
CA THR A 156 10.66 -1.11 0.81
C THR A 156 11.35 -0.23 -0.25
N ALA A 157 11.27 -0.62 -1.53
CA ALA A 157 11.84 0.10 -2.66
C ALA A 157 10.75 0.85 -3.42
#